data_AF-A0A1G3PEB4-F1
#
_entry.id   AF-A0A1G3PEB4-F1
#
_cell.length_a   1.000
_cell.length_b   1.000
_cell.length_c   1.000
_cell.angle_alpha   90.00
_cell.angle_beta   90.00
_cell.angle_gamma   90.00
#
_symmetry.space_group_name_H-M   'P 1'
#
loop_
_entity.id
_entity.type
_entity.pdbx_description
1 polymer ?
#
loop_
_entity_poly.entity_id
_entity_poly.type
_entity_poly.pdbx_seq_one_letter_code
_entity_poly.pdbx_strand_id
1 'polypeptide(L)'
;MPDSLNYTIHFVSRLDRETSGIVLCAKKSSYVKNFIQALKNGKMYLAPAWGKTENNIFSISMLLGEKTRRSGKKKTRPKSGGKTIGN
;
A
#
# COMPACT_ATOMS: atom_id res chain seq x y z
N MET A 1 40.97 -4.46 7.39
CA MET A 1 39.75 -4.25 6.58
C MET A 1 38.59 -4.53 7.51
N PRO A 2 37.76 -3.55 7.91
CA PRO A 2 36.61 -3.86 8.74
C PRO A 2 35.62 -4.68 7.91
N ASP A 3 35.12 -5.75 8.51
CA ASP A 3 34.20 -6.72 7.91
C ASP A 3 33.03 -6.01 7.24
N SER A 4 32.66 -6.47 6.03
CA SER A 4 31.45 -6.05 5.36
C SER A 4 30.25 -6.37 6.25
N LEU A 5 29.77 -5.39 7.02
CA LEU A 5 28.53 -5.49 7.78
C LEU A 5 27.41 -5.86 6.81
N ASN A 6 26.99 -7.13 6.84
CA ASN A 6 25.83 -7.64 6.12
C ASN A 6 24.58 -6.95 6.68
N TYR A 7 24.28 -5.75 6.18
CA TYR A 7 23.06 -5.03 6.50
C TYR A 7 21.90 -5.64 5.72
N THR A 8 21.14 -6.50 6.38
CA THR A 8 19.87 -6.99 5.83
C THR A 8 18.82 -5.89 5.93
N ILE A 9 18.30 -5.46 4.79
CA ILE A 9 17.20 -4.48 4.72
C ILE A 9 15.87 -5.23 4.75
N HIS A 10 15.01 -4.88 5.70
CA HIS A 10 13.69 -5.46 5.83
C HIS A 10 12.62 -4.44 5.41
N PHE A 11 11.91 -4.70 4.32
CA PHE A 11 10.81 -3.83 3.88
C PHE A 11 9.62 -3.93 4.86
N VAL A 12 9.17 -2.78 5.36
CA VAL A 12 7.99 -2.68 6.24
C VAL A 12 6.72 -2.51 5.40
N SER A 13 6.82 -1.76 4.30
CA SER A 13 5.74 -1.54 3.34
C SER A 13 6.20 -1.84 1.92
N ARG A 14 5.23 -1.98 1.02
CA ARG A 14 5.46 -2.04 -0.43
C ARG A 14 4.76 -0.87 -1.10
N LEU A 15 5.36 -0.37 -2.16
CA LEU A 15 4.71 0.49 -3.14
C LEU A 15 4.62 -0.27 -4.47
N ASP A 16 3.59 0.05 -5.25
CA ASP A 16 3.50 -0.45 -6.62
C ASP A 16 4.63 0.14 -7.46
N ARG A 17 5.04 -0.58 -8.51
CA ARG A 17 6.19 -0.21 -9.35
C ARG A 17 6.13 1.21 -9.90
N GLU A 18 4.93 1.69 -10.22
CA GLU A 18 4.69 3.00 -10.83
C GLU A 18 4.32 4.08 -9.80
N THR A 19 4.20 3.70 -8.52
CA THR A 19 3.87 4.63 -7.44
C THR A 19 5.14 5.16 -6.80
N SER A 20 5.40 6.46 -6.96
CA SER A 20 6.43 7.17 -6.22
C SER A 20 5.98 7.47 -4.79
N GLY A 21 6.92 7.54 -3.85
CA GLY A 21 6.63 8.00 -2.48
C GLY A 21 7.59 7.47 -1.44
N ILE A 22 7.21 7.63 -0.18
CA ILE A 22 8.00 7.20 0.98
C ILE A 22 7.85 5.69 1.17
N VAL A 23 8.97 4.96 1.19
CA VAL A 23 9.04 3.55 1.56
C VAL A 23 9.79 3.41 2.88
N LEU A 24 9.21 2.70 3.83
CA LEU A 24 9.85 2.44 5.12
C LEU A 24 10.52 1.07 5.13
N CYS A 25 11.78 1.07 5.55
CA CYS A 25 12.60 -0.12 5.70
C CYS A 25 13.20 -0.15 7.12
N ALA A 26 13.31 -1.34 7.69
CA ALA A 26 13.93 -1.58 8.99
C ALA A 26 15.30 -2.24 8.83
N LYS A 27 16.26 -1.79 9.65
CA LYS A 27 17.61 -2.38 9.71
C LYS A 27 17.68 -3.68 10.53
N LYS A 28 16.64 -3.97 11.31
CA LYS A 28 16.51 -5.20 12.11
C LYS A 28 15.10 -5.76 11.93
N SER A 29 15.00 -7.08 11.78
CA SER A 29 13.73 -7.79 11.63
C SER A 29 12.77 -7.58 12.80
N SER A 30 13.29 -7.42 14.02
CA SER A 30 12.51 -7.21 15.25
C SER A 30 11.63 -5.95 15.21
N TYR A 31 12.06 -4.89 14.50
CA TYR A 31 11.31 -3.64 14.44
C TYR A 31 10.16 -3.66 13.43
N VAL A 32 10.13 -4.62 12.50
CA VAL A 32 9.18 -4.65 11.38
C VAL A 32 7.73 -4.67 11.88
N LYS A 33 7.42 -5.50 12.89
CA LYS A 33 6.05 -5.63 13.43
C LYS A 33 5.54 -4.30 14.00
N ASN A 34 6.36 -3.60 14.76
CA ASN A 34 6.00 -2.32 15.39
C ASN A 34 5.73 -1.25 14.32
N PHE A 35 6.58 -1.18 13.29
CA PHE A 35 6.36 -0.24 12.18
C PHE A 35 5.10 -0.59 11.37
N ILE A 36 4.82 -1.87 11.10
CA ILE A 36 3.58 -2.28 10.42
C ILE A 36 2.35 -1.83 11.22
N GLN A 37 2.39 -1.99 12.55
CA GLN A 37 1.28 -1.58 13.41
C GLN A 37 1.09 -0.06 13.41
N ALA A 38 2.17 0.72 13.51
CA ALA A 38 2.11 2.18 13.45
C ALA A 38 1.56 2.69 12.10
N LEU A 39 1.89 2.01 10.99
CA LEU A 39 1.44 2.38 9.65
C LEU A 39 -0.05 2.14 9.38
N LYS A 40 -0.76 1.37 10.22
CA LYS A 40 -2.20 1.14 10.04
C LYS A 40 -3.03 2.41 10.22
N ASN A 41 -2.49 3.42 10.90
CA ASN A 41 -3.27 4.55 11.40
C ASN A 41 -3.23 5.81 10.52
N GLY A 42 -2.54 5.83 9.38
CA GLY A 42 -2.55 7.02 8.52
C GLY A 42 -1.50 7.03 7.43
N LYS A 43 -1.85 6.50 6.26
CA LYS A 43 -1.09 6.76 5.03
C LYS A 43 -1.88 7.71 4.15
N MET A 44 -1.24 8.76 3.66
CA MET A 44 -1.82 9.69 2.71
C MET A 44 -1.07 9.61 1.39
N TYR A 45 -1.80 9.71 0.30
CA TYR A 45 -1.26 9.74 -1.06
C TYR A 45 -1.95 10.86 -1.84
N LEU A 46 -1.23 11.40 -2.80
CA LEU A 46 -1.77 12.32 -3.79
C LEU A 46 -1.88 11.57 -5.12
N ALA A 47 -3.00 11.74 -5.80
CA ALA A 47 -3.23 11.13 -7.10
C ALA A 47 -4.05 12.08 -7.98
N PRO A 48 -3.59 12.39 -9.20
CA PRO A 48 -4.48 12.99 -10.19
C PRO A 48 -5.54 11.95 -10.58
N ALA A 49 -6.81 12.34 -10.55
CA ALA A 49 -7.93 11.51 -10.99
C ALA A 49 -8.55 12.10 -12.26
N TRP A 50 -9.07 11.24 -13.13
CA TRP A 50 -9.80 11.71 -14.30
C TRP A 50 -11.22 12.10 -13.91
N GLY A 51 -11.65 13.28 -14.35
CA GLY A 51 -13.00 13.79 -14.21
C GLY A 51 -13.10 14.87 -13.15
N LYS A 52 -14.33 15.32 -12.89
CA LYS A 52 -14.65 16.16 -11.74
C LYS A 52 -15.43 15.31 -10.75
N THR A 53 -15.03 15.34 -9.49
CA THR A 53 -15.83 14.74 -8.42
C THR A 53 -16.89 15.75 -8.01
N GLU A 54 -18.15 15.30 -7.88
CA GLU A 54 -19.25 16.17 -7.44
C GLU A 54 -19.02 16.63 -5.99
N ASN A 55 -18.41 15.78 -5.18
CA ASN A 55 -18.03 16.06 -3.80
C ASN A 55 -16.52 16.32 -3.68
N ASN A 56 -16.16 17.32 -2.87
CA ASN A 56 -14.77 17.63 -2.53
C ASN A 56 -14.14 16.59 -1.58
N ILE A 57 -14.98 15.89 -0.80
CA ILE A 57 -14.57 14.87 0.17
C ILE A 57 -15.56 13.71 0.10
N PHE A 58 -15.07 12.49 -0.04
CA PHE A 58 -15.88 11.28 -0.03
C PHE A 58 -15.07 10.08 0.48
N SER A 59 -15.77 9.02 0.88
CA SER A 59 -15.16 7.74 1.26
C SER A 59 -15.57 6.66 0.27
N ILE A 60 -14.62 5.80 -0.10
CA ILE A 60 -14.89 4.62 -0.94
C ILE A 60 -14.66 3.37 -0.09
N SER A 61 -15.74 2.65 0.19
CA SER A 61 -15.71 1.39 0.93
C SER A 61 -16.13 0.25 0.01
N MET A 62 -15.16 -0.53 -0.47
CA MET A 62 -15.41 -1.63 -1.39
C MET A 62 -14.46 -2.80 -1.13
N LEU A 63 -15.01 -4.01 -1.06
CA LEU A 63 -14.20 -5.22 -0.91
C LEU A 63 -13.43 -5.51 -2.20
N LEU A 64 -12.11 -5.70 -2.07
CA LEU A 64 -11.24 -6.06 -3.17
C LEU A 64 -10.86 -7.54 -3.11
N GLY A 65 -10.91 -8.22 -4.26
CA GLY A 65 -10.34 -9.55 -4.46
C GLY A 65 -9.00 -9.45 -5.19
N GLU A 66 -7.99 -10.18 -4.73
CA GLU A 66 -6.68 -10.28 -5.40
C GLU A 66 -6.57 -11.59 -6.19
N LYS A 67 -6.08 -11.52 -7.43
CA LYS A 67 -5.67 -12.68 -8.23
C LYS A 67 -4.27 -12.45 -8.79
N THR A 68 -3.41 -13.46 -8.65
CA THR A 68 -2.06 -13.44 -9.25
C THR A 68 -2.11 -14.09 -10.62
N ARG A 69 -1.61 -13.39 -11.64
CA ARG A 69 -1.50 -13.94 -13.01
C ARG A 69 -0.31 -14.91 -13.09
N ARG A 70 -0.30 -15.77 -14.11
CA ARG A 70 0.86 -16.64 -14.43
C ARG A 70 2.16 -15.86 -14.61
N SER A 71 2.08 -14.59 -15.04
CA SER A 71 3.24 -13.69 -15.16
C SER A 71 3.74 -13.09 -13.84
N GLY A 72 3.18 -13.49 -12.69
CA GLY A 72 3.48 -12.93 -11.37
C GLY A 72 2.84 -11.55 -11.09
N LYS A 73 2.28 -10.89 -12.11
CA LYS A 73 1.55 -9.62 -11.94
C LYS A 73 0.27 -9.84 -11.13
N LYS A 74 0.07 -9.00 -10.12
CA LYS A 74 -1.15 -8.99 -9.30
C LYS A 74 -2.23 -8.17 -9.99
N LYS A 75 -3.48 -8.64 -9.92
CA LYS A 75 -4.67 -7.89 -10.34
C LYS A 75 -5.68 -7.89 -9.21
N THR A 76 -6.07 -6.69 -8.78
CA THR A 76 -7.16 -6.47 -7.83
C THR A 76 -8.44 -6.12 -8.58
N ARG A 77 -9.59 -6.56 -8.07
CA ARG A 77 -10.91 -6.21 -8.62
C ARG A 77 -11.92 -6.01 -7.49
N PRO A 78 -12.93 -5.15 -7.69
CA PRO A 78 -14.14 -5.15 -6.86
C PRO A 78 -14.72 -6.56 -6.74
N LYS A 79 -15.07 -6.99 -5.53
CA LYS A 79 -15.95 -8.15 -5.34
C LYS A 79 -17.40 -7.68 -5.54
N SER A 80 -18.18 -8.43 -6.30
CA SER A 80 -19.63 -8.22 -6.45
C SER A 80 -20.28 -8.29 -5.06
N GLY A 81 -20.71 -7.14 -4.53
CA GLY A 81 -21.25 -6.99 -3.17
C GLY A 81 -20.85 -5.70 -2.45
N GLY A 82 -19.95 -4.88 -3.00
CA GLY A 82 -19.61 -3.56 -2.43
C GLY A 82 -20.73 -2.53 -2.66
N LYS A 83 -21.41 -2.13 -1.59
CA LYS A 83 -22.38 -1.02 -1.58
C LYS A 83 -21.60 0.30 -1.55
N THR A 84 -21.76 1.16 -2.55
CA THR A 84 -21.36 2.57 -2.45
C THR A 84 -22.33 3.25 -1.49
N ILE A 85 -21.86 3.66 -0.31
CA ILE A 85 -22.65 4.48 0.61
C ILE A 85 -22.32 5.94 0.26
N GLY A 86 -23.24 6.60 -0.44
CA GLY A 86 -23.26 8.06 -0.50
C GLY A 86 -23.93 8.59 0.77
N ASN A 87 -23.37 9.65 1.35
CA ASN A 87 -24.10 10.48 2.32
C ASN A 87 -25.14 11.31 1.58
#